data_AF-E6YP95-F1
#
_entry.id   AF-E6YP95-F1
#
_cell.length_a   1.000
_cell.length_b   1.000
_cell.length_c   1.000
_cell.angle_alpha   90.00
_cell.angle_beta   90.00
_cell.angle_gamma   90.00
#
_symmetry.space_group_name_H-M   'P 1'
#
loop_
_entity.id
_entity.type
_entity.pdbx_description
1 polymer ?
#
loop_
_entity_poly.entity_id
_entity_poly.type
_entity_poly.pdbx_seq_one_letter_code
_entity_poly.pdbx_strand_id
1 'polypeptide(L)'
;MRRHVGTDTDAAHIYGGFLATLTAWCEHHQIPHEGIPVGTIKKATTGKGNASKEEMIEAMCSKGHAPCDDNEADALAILYLKKEGEIYV
;
A
#
# COMPACT_ATOMS: atom_id res chain seq x y z
N MET A 1 28.85 -4.44 -15.57
CA MET A 1 27.62 -4.17 -14.78
C MET A 1 26.52 -3.76 -15.75
N ARG A 2 25.52 -4.61 -15.96
CA ARG A 2 24.40 -4.34 -16.90
C ARG A 2 23.45 -3.34 -16.23
N ARG A 3 23.18 -2.22 -16.90
CA ARG A 3 22.31 -1.15 -16.41
C ARG A 3 20.85 -1.65 -16.41
N HIS A 4 20.17 -1.53 -15.27
CA HIS A 4 18.71 -1.59 -15.14
C HIS A 4 18.09 -0.50 -16.02
N VAL A 5 17.76 -0.78 -17.27
CA VAL A 5 17.09 0.18 -18.16
C VAL A 5 15.86 -0.44 -18.84
N GLY A 6 15.83 -1.77 -19.00
CA GLY A 6 14.66 -2.49 -19.55
C GLY A 6 13.61 -2.88 -18.51
N THR A 7 14.04 -3.37 -17.34
CA THR A 7 13.13 -3.88 -16.30
C THR A 7 12.17 -2.83 -15.75
N ASP A 8 12.61 -1.57 -15.62
CA ASP A 8 11.78 -0.52 -15.02
C ASP A 8 10.67 -0.04 -15.97
N THR A 9 10.88 -0.14 -17.29
CA THR A 9 9.89 0.26 -18.30
C THR A 9 8.83 -0.83 -18.49
N ASP A 10 9.23 -2.09 -18.59
CA ASP A 10 8.30 -3.21 -18.72
C ASP A 10 7.45 -3.39 -17.44
N ALA A 11 8.07 -3.23 -16.26
CA ALA A 11 7.36 -3.26 -14.99
C ALA A 11 6.30 -2.15 -14.88
N ALA A 12 6.59 -0.94 -15.36
CA ALA A 12 5.64 0.16 -15.38
C ALA A 12 4.43 -0.13 -16.28
N HIS A 13 4.64 -0.73 -17.46
CA HIS A 13 3.54 -1.12 -18.34
C HIS A 13 2.67 -2.23 -17.73
N ILE A 14 3.29 -3.25 -17.12
CA ILE A 14 2.57 -4.33 -16.44
C ILE A 14 1.73 -3.76 -15.29
N TYR A 15 2.32 -2.90 -14.45
CA TYR A 15 1.60 -2.21 -13.38
C TYR A 15 0.43 -1.38 -13.91
N GLY A 16 0.65 -0.60 -14.97
CA GLY A 16 -0.40 0.19 -15.60
C GLY A 16 -1.56 -0.66 -16.13
N GLY A 17 -1.26 -1.83 -16.72
CA GLY A 17 -2.28 -2.79 -17.17
C GLY A 17 -3.10 -3.38 -16.03
N PHE A 18 -2.46 -3.73 -14.91
CA PHE A 18 -3.15 -4.21 -13.71
C PHE A 18 -4.04 -3.13 -13.09
N LEU A 19 -3.51 -1.90 -12.97
CA LEU A 19 -4.27 -0.77 -12.43
C LEU A 19 -5.50 -0.46 -13.30
N ALA A 20 -5.35 -0.42 -14.62
CA ALA A 20 -6.46 -0.19 -15.53
C ALA A 20 -7.56 -1.26 -15.41
N THR A 21 -7.16 -2.53 -15.30
CA THR A 21 -8.10 -3.64 -15.12
C THR A 21 -8.86 -3.54 -13.80
N LEU A 22 -8.15 -3.23 -12.70
CA LEU A 22 -8.73 -3.04 -11.38
C LEU A 22 -9.73 -1.86 -11.37
N THR A 23 -9.33 -0.72 -11.91
CA THR A 23 -10.19 0.48 -12.00
C THR A 23 -11.44 0.20 -12.81
N ALA A 24 -11.32 -0.42 -14.00
CA ALA A 24 -12.47 -0.75 -14.83
C ALA A 24 -13.45 -1.69 -14.11
N TRP A 25 -12.94 -2.67 -13.36
CA TRP A 25 -13.77 -3.57 -12.56
C TRP A 25 -14.50 -2.83 -11.43
N CYS A 26 -13.80 -1.95 -10.70
CA CYS A 26 -14.40 -1.13 -9.65
C CYS A 26 -15.49 -0.19 -10.20
N GLU A 27 -15.23 0.49 -11.32
CA GLU A 27 -16.19 1.38 -11.99
C GLU A 27 -17.45 0.63 -12.43
N HIS A 28 -17.28 -0.55 -13.05
CA HIS A 28 -18.40 -1.39 -13.47
C HIS A 28 -19.30 -1.81 -12.30
N HIS A 29 -18.71 -2.07 -11.12
CA HIS A 29 -19.44 -2.47 -9.93
C HIS A 29 -19.83 -1.30 -9.01
N GLN A 30 -19.57 -0.06 -9.44
CA GLN A 30 -19.83 1.16 -8.66
C GLN A 30 -19.15 1.14 -7.27
N ILE A 31 -17.95 0.57 -7.19
CA ILE A 31 -17.15 0.50 -5.97
C ILE A 31 -16.20 1.71 -5.93
N PRO A 32 -16.33 2.60 -4.93
CA PRO A 32 -15.37 3.67 -4.72
C PRO A 32 -13.98 3.09 -4.48
N HIS A 33 -12.98 3.61 -5.19
CA HIS A 33 -11.60 3.17 -5.05
C HIS A 33 -10.66 4.37 -5.05
N GLU A 34 -9.62 4.30 -4.24
CA GLU A 34 -8.63 5.36 -4.09
C GLU A 34 -7.25 4.73 -3.93
N GLY A 35 -6.26 5.25 -4.66
CA GLY A 35 -4.87 4.86 -4.48
C GLY A 35 -4.22 5.69 -3.37
N ILE A 36 -3.62 5.02 -2.39
CA ILE A 36 -2.83 5.67 -1.34
C ILE A 36 -1.34 5.45 -1.64
N PRO A 37 -0.50 6.51 -1.73
CA PRO A 37 0.92 6.34 -1.92
C PRO A 37 1.56 5.55 -0.77
N VAL A 38 2.48 4.63 -1.09
CA VAL A 38 3.18 3.79 -0.09
C VAL A 38 3.91 4.63 0.96
N GLY A 39 4.52 5.74 0.55
CA GLY A 39 5.17 6.67 1.50
C GLY A 39 4.20 7.29 2.50
N THR A 40 2.93 7.50 2.12
CA THR A 40 1.88 7.99 3.02
C THR A 40 1.51 6.92 4.05
N ILE A 41 1.35 5.67 3.61
CA ILE A 41 1.06 4.52 4.49
C ILE A 41 2.18 4.34 5.52
N LYS A 42 3.43 4.33 5.06
CA LYS A 42 4.62 4.22 5.92
C LYS A 42 4.71 5.35 6.93
N LYS A 43 4.48 6.59 6.49
CA LYS A 43 4.51 7.77 7.37
C LYS A 43 3.42 7.73 8.43
N ALA A 44 2.20 7.36 8.06
CA ALA A 44 1.10 7.26 9.01
C ALA A 44 1.35 6.16 10.06
N THR A 45 1.95 5.05 9.63
CA THR A 45 2.16 3.86 10.47
C THR A 45 3.34 4.01 11.42
N THR A 46 4.47 4.50 10.92
CA THR A 46 5.76 4.50 11.63
C THR A 46 6.26 5.90 11.98
N GLY A 47 5.60 6.95 11.50
CA GLY A 47 6.07 8.34 11.55
C GLY A 47 7.07 8.71 10.44
N LYS A 48 7.57 7.74 9.64
CA LYS A 48 8.56 7.97 8.57
C LYS A 48 8.06 7.48 7.21
N GLY A 49 8.19 8.29 6.17
CA GLY A 49 7.73 7.93 4.81
C GLY A 49 8.60 6.89 4.09
N ASN A 50 9.76 6.56 4.64
CA ASN A 50 10.75 5.65 4.07
C ASN A 50 11.05 4.44 4.99
N ALA A 51 10.09 4.04 5.83
CA ALA A 51 10.24 2.90 6.72
C ALA A 51 10.59 1.60 5.98
N SER A 52 11.39 0.74 6.63
CA SER A 52 11.71 -0.59 6.14
C SER A 52 10.51 -1.55 6.25
N LYS A 53 10.62 -2.74 5.67
CA LYS A 53 9.58 -3.78 5.76
C LYS A 53 9.41 -4.25 7.20
N GLU A 54 10.52 -4.40 7.91
CA GLU A 54 10.58 -4.80 9.31
C GLU A 54 9.94 -3.74 10.22
N GLU A 55 10.22 -2.46 9.99
CA GLU A 55 9.58 -1.36 10.74
C GLU A 55 8.05 -1.37 10.59
N MET A 56 7.53 -1.73 9.40
CA MET A 56 6.08 -1.85 9.16
C MET A 56 5.47 -3.03 9.93
N ILE A 57 6.12 -4.20 9.90
CA ILE A 57 5.69 -5.38 10.65
C ILE A 57 5.70 -5.11 12.15
N GLU A 58 6.79 -4.54 12.67
CA GLU A 58 6.91 -4.18 14.09
C GLU A 58 5.83 -3.19 14.53
N ALA A 59 5.52 -2.19 13.70
CA ALA A 59 4.46 -1.24 13.98
C ALA A 59 3.09 -1.92 14.06
N MET A 60 2.77 -2.85 13.16
CA MET A 60 1.51 -3.61 13.23
C MET A 60 1.47 -4.60 14.40
N CYS A 61 2.60 -5.23 14.72
CA CYS A 61 2.75 -6.05 15.92
C CYS A 61 2.52 -5.24 17.21
N SER A 62 3.04 -4.02 17.28
CA SER A 62 2.83 -3.11 18.43
C SER A 62 1.35 -2.72 18.62
N LYS A 63 0.56 -2.75 17.53
CA LYS A 63 -0.89 -2.52 17.55
C LYS A 63 -1.70 -3.79 17.90
N GLY A 64 -1.03 -4.91 18.17
CA GLY A 64 -1.64 -6.17 18.62
C GLY A 64 -1.97 -7.16 17.49
N HIS A 65 -1.48 -6.93 16.27
CA HIS A 65 -1.63 -7.87 15.15
C HIS A 65 -0.44 -8.82 15.04
N ALA A 66 -0.59 -9.88 14.25
CA ALA A 66 0.49 -10.81 13.92
C ALA A 66 0.55 -11.03 12.40
N PRO A 67 0.94 -10.01 11.61
CA PRO A 67 1.04 -10.14 10.16
C PRO A 67 2.11 -11.18 9.78
N CYS A 68 1.81 -12.00 8.77
CA CYS A 68 2.70 -13.04 8.26
C CYS A 68 3.84 -12.46 7.42
N ASP A 69 3.59 -11.37 6.68
CA ASP A 69 4.55 -10.69 5.82
C ASP A 69 4.34 -9.16 5.77
N ASP A 70 5.14 -8.46 4.96
CA ASP A 70 5.02 -7.01 4.79
C ASP A 70 3.74 -6.59 4.04
N ASN A 71 3.19 -7.44 3.17
CA ASN A 71 1.95 -7.14 2.46
C ASN A 71 0.75 -7.13 3.43
N GLU A 72 0.69 -8.10 4.35
CA GLU A 72 -0.32 -8.13 5.40
C GLU A 72 -0.18 -6.95 6.36
N ALA A 73 1.05 -6.59 6.71
CA ALA A 73 1.31 -5.40 7.53
C ALA A 73 0.85 -4.11 6.81
N ASP A 74 1.13 -3.96 5.52
CA ASP A 74 0.68 -2.83 4.71
C ASP A 74 -0.86 -2.78 4.58
N ALA A 75 -1.52 -3.93 4.43
CA ALA A 75 -2.99 -4.01 4.39
C ALA A 75 -3.63 -3.57 5.71
N LEU A 76 -3.09 -4.01 6.85
CA LEU A 76 -3.51 -3.56 8.17
C LEU A 76 -3.25 -2.06 8.35
N ALA A 77 -2.10 -1.56 7.92
CA ALA A 77 -1.77 -0.15 7.96
C ALA A 77 -2.75 0.72 7.17
N ILE A 78 -3.14 0.31 5.97
CA ILE A 78 -4.17 0.98 5.16
C ILE A 78 -5.52 1.00 5.91
N LEU A 79 -5.90 -0.11 6.56
CA LEU A 79 -7.12 -0.19 7.35
C LEU A 79 -7.10 0.81 8.52
N TYR A 80 -5.98 0.92 9.25
CA TYR A 80 -5.83 1.91 10.32
C TYR A 80 -5.92 3.34 9.77
N LEU A 81 -5.23 3.63 8.66
CA LEU A 81 -5.24 4.95 8.03
C LEU A 81 -6.66 5.40 7.65
N LYS A 82 -7.48 4.49 7.12
CA LYS A 82 -8.88 4.78 6.78
C LYS A 82 -9.78 4.87 8.00
N LYS A 83 -9.65 3.96 8.97
CA LYS A 83 -10.43 4.01 10.22
C LYS A 83 -10.14 5.24 11.07
N GLU A 84 -8.88 5.64 11.19
CA GLU A 84 -8.49 6.85 11.94
C GLU A 84 -8.97 8.13 11.23
N GLY A 85 -9.03 8.12 9.89
CA GLY A 85 -9.67 9.19 9.11
C GLY A 85 -11.19 9.22 9.19
N GLU A 86 -11.83 8.15 9.65
CA GLU A 86 -13.29 7.99 9.83
C GLU A 86 -13.74 8.16 11.30
N ILE A 87 -12.86 8.61 12.21
CA ILE A 87 -13.28 9.05 13.54
C ILE A 87 -14.14 10.32 13.39
N TYR A 88 -15.45 10.08 13.26
CA TYR A 88 -16.61 10.97 13.37
C TYR A 88 -16.34 12.48 13.42
N VAL A 89 -16.70 13.16 12.33
CA VAL A 89 -17.45 14.42 12.41
C VAL A 89 -18.93 14.08 12.23
#